data_AF-W6ZMU0-F1
#
_entry.id   AF-W6ZMU0-F1
#
_cell.length_a   1.000
_cell.length_b   1.000
_cell.length_c   1.000
_cell.angle_alpha   90.00
_cell.angle_beta   90.00
_cell.angle_gamma   90.00
#
_symmetry.space_group_name_H-M   'P 1'
#
loop_
_entity.id
_entity.type
_entity.pdbx_description
1 polymer ?
#
loop_
_entity_poly.entity_id
_entity_poly.type
_entity_poly.pdbx_seq_one_letter_code
_entity_poly.pdbx_strand_id
1 'polypeptide(L)'
;MDLLHIQSVGLSTNQNEGLKVLREAPTEVPDIDIVAIHDLGAHPDKSWCKNVGTAEEPQWRNWLVEDDMLPAVAPNARIMRYGYLPHWLDPMKMREFIAIVAEKLLIALKQQRKNAPFRPLVFVAHGFGGLIVLKALLVAEEDPEKWPGVFSWNTSLVLFDMPFRGAQGMEQMENLEAWLEYHGHQMMHSDIDYIHDLVDTFSKKRRD
;
A
#
# COMPACT_ATOMS: atom_id res chain seq x y z
N MET A 1 5.11 -18.55 -0.22
CA MET A 1 3.65 -18.32 -0.29
C MET A 1 3.34 -18.36 -1.77
N ASP A 2 2.71 -19.44 -2.25
CA ASP A 2 2.67 -19.76 -3.68
C ASP A 2 1.85 -18.77 -4.50
N LEU A 3 2.47 -18.23 -5.55
CA LEU A 3 1.89 -17.28 -6.52
C LEU A 3 0.62 -17.80 -7.19
N LEU A 4 0.44 -19.12 -7.24
CA LEU A 4 -0.73 -19.77 -7.82
C LEU A 4 -2.00 -19.60 -6.96
N HIS A 5 -1.90 -19.25 -5.67
CA HIS A 5 -3.09 -19.02 -4.84
C HIS A 5 -3.64 -17.59 -4.91
N ILE A 6 -2.85 -16.62 -5.39
CA ILE A 6 -3.28 -15.22 -5.59
C ILE A 6 -4.28 -15.14 -6.76
N GLN A 7 -4.23 -16.07 -7.71
CA GLN A 7 -5.10 -16.06 -8.90
C GLN A 7 -6.59 -16.36 -8.62
N SER A 8 -6.96 -16.76 -7.40
CA SER A 8 -8.38 -16.91 -7.01
C SER A 8 -8.99 -15.64 -6.38
N VAL A 9 -8.17 -14.61 -6.14
CA VAL A 9 -8.55 -13.41 -5.42
C VAL A 9 -9.08 -12.38 -6.43
N GLY A 10 -10.39 -12.46 -6.72
CA GLY A 10 -11.03 -11.73 -7.83
C GLY A 10 -10.60 -10.27 -8.03
N LEU A 11 -10.46 -9.86 -9.29
CA LEU A 11 -9.86 -8.60 -9.75
C LEU A 11 -10.51 -7.34 -9.14
N SER A 12 -9.72 -6.28 -9.02
CA SER A 12 -10.18 -4.96 -8.59
C SER A 12 -11.05 -4.29 -9.68
N THR A 13 -12.09 -3.55 -9.25
CA THR A 13 -13.03 -2.81 -10.12
C THR A 13 -13.03 -1.33 -9.74
N ASN A 14 -13.56 -0.43 -10.59
CA ASN A 14 -13.54 1.02 -10.35
C ASN A 14 -14.22 1.45 -9.03
N GLN A 15 -15.15 0.64 -8.50
CA GLN A 15 -15.81 0.91 -7.21
C GLN A 15 -14.87 0.74 -6.01
N ASN A 16 -13.70 0.13 -6.23
CA ASN A 16 -12.75 -0.22 -5.18
C ASN A 16 -11.56 0.75 -5.10
N GLU A 17 -11.51 1.77 -5.94
CA GLU A 17 -10.45 2.78 -5.97
C GLU A 17 -10.55 3.78 -4.81
N GLY A 18 -9.42 4.45 -4.54
CA GLY A 18 -9.33 5.53 -3.58
C GLY A 18 -9.28 5.07 -2.13
N LEU A 19 -9.25 6.08 -1.25
CA LEU A 19 -9.20 5.89 0.19
C LEU A 19 -10.59 5.55 0.71
N LYS A 20 -10.72 4.43 1.42
CA LYS A 20 -11.95 4.01 2.09
C LYS A 20 -11.66 3.81 3.57
N VAL A 21 -12.46 4.45 4.42
CA VAL A 21 -12.49 4.14 5.83
C VAL A 21 -13.19 2.79 6.01
N LEU A 22 -12.47 1.84 6.60
CA LEU A 22 -12.97 0.51 6.92
C LEU A 22 -13.52 0.47 8.35
N ARG A 23 -12.89 1.22 9.25
CA ARG A 23 -13.29 1.36 10.65
C ARG A 23 -12.94 2.75 11.16
N GLU A 24 -13.91 3.43 11.74
CA GLU A 24 -13.66 4.65 12.54
C GLU A 24 -13.18 4.25 13.94
N ALA A 25 -12.46 5.15 14.61
CA ALA A 25 -12.17 4.92 16.02
C ALA A 25 -13.48 5.01 16.83
N PRO A 26 -13.62 4.23 17.92
CA PRO A 26 -14.76 4.33 18.83
C PRO A 26 -14.88 5.70 19.52
N THR A 27 -13.77 6.42 19.61
CA THR A 27 -13.67 7.77 20.15
C THR A 27 -13.89 8.82 19.07
N GLU A 28 -14.41 9.99 19.43
CA GLU A 28 -14.57 11.12 18.48
C GLU A 28 -13.25 11.59 17.86
N VAL A 29 -12.12 11.32 18.54
CA VAL A 29 -10.78 11.62 18.07
C VAL A 29 -9.96 10.33 18.03
N PRO A 30 -9.74 9.72 16.85
CA PRO A 30 -8.77 8.65 16.69
C PRO A 30 -7.38 9.10 17.13
N ASP A 31 -6.65 8.24 17.82
CA ASP A 31 -5.26 8.52 18.24
C ASP A 31 -4.27 8.27 17.10
N ILE A 32 -4.63 7.41 16.14
CA ILE A 32 -3.77 6.99 15.03
C ILE A 32 -4.59 6.65 13.79
N ASP A 33 -4.05 6.98 12.62
CA ASP A 33 -4.55 6.52 11.33
C ASP A 33 -3.68 5.37 10.83
N ILE A 34 -4.31 4.25 10.46
CA ILE A 34 -3.67 3.12 9.78
C ILE A 34 -4.21 3.06 8.35
N VAL A 35 -3.32 3.07 7.36
CA VAL A 35 -3.69 3.02 5.94
C VAL A 35 -3.04 1.82 5.30
N ALA A 36 -3.86 0.92 4.78
CA ALA A 36 -3.44 -0.29 4.09
C ALA A 36 -3.41 -0.11 2.56
N ILE A 37 -2.32 -0.46 1.89
CA ILE A 37 -2.15 -0.34 0.43
C ILE A 37 -1.81 -1.72 -0.14
N HIS A 38 -2.65 -2.21 -1.05
CA HIS A 38 -2.52 -3.54 -1.64
C HIS A 38 -1.47 -3.59 -2.75
N ASP A 39 -1.16 -4.80 -3.22
CA ASP A 39 -0.24 -5.05 -4.33
C ASP A 39 -0.87 -4.79 -5.70
N LEU A 40 -0.03 -4.67 -6.72
CA LEU A 40 -0.46 -4.53 -8.11
C LEU A 40 -1.33 -5.70 -8.54
N GLY A 41 -2.48 -5.40 -9.15
CA GLY A 41 -3.44 -6.42 -9.61
C GLY A 41 -4.25 -7.10 -8.51
N ALA A 42 -3.91 -6.91 -7.23
CA ALA A 42 -4.64 -7.51 -6.13
C ALA A 42 -5.94 -6.76 -5.79
N HIS A 43 -6.88 -7.45 -5.15
CA HIS A 43 -8.14 -6.84 -4.71
C HIS A 43 -7.97 -6.10 -3.39
N PRO A 44 -8.27 -4.79 -3.31
CA PRO A 44 -7.97 -3.95 -2.15
C PRO A 44 -8.55 -4.45 -0.83
N ASP A 45 -9.73 -5.09 -0.85
CA ASP A 45 -10.36 -5.60 0.37
C ASP A 45 -9.98 -7.07 0.66
N LYS A 46 -9.54 -7.86 -0.33
CA LYS A 46 -9.23 -9.29 -0.13
C LYS A 46 -7.75 -9.54 0.13
N SER A 47 -6.87 -8.60 -0.25
CA SER A 47 -5.43 -8.63 0.07
C SER A 47 -5.14 -8.74 1.57
N TRP A 48 -6.13 -8.42 2.40
CA TRP A 48 -6.02 -8.44 3.85
C TRP A 48 -6.83 -9.57 4.48
N CYS A 49 -7.22 -10.58 3.70
CA CYS A 49 -7.86 -11.77 4.23
C CYS A 49 -6.83 -12.83 4.60
N LYS A 50 -6.98 -13.43 5.78
CA LYS A 50 -6.22 -14.60 6.22
C LYS A 50 -7.16 -15.79 6.36
N ASN A 51 -6.73 -16.96 5.90
CA ASN A 51 -7.43 -18.20 6.22
C ASN A 51 -7.14 -18.57 7.69
N VAL A 52 -8.18 -18.58 8.52
CA VAL A 52 -8.13 -19.04 9.93
C VAL A 52 -8.71 -20.45 10.12
N GLY A 53 -9.27 -21.03 9.06
CA GLY A 53 -9.74 -22.42 9.01
C GLY A 53 -8.64 -23.38 8.56
N THR A 54 -9.03 -24.57 8.12
CA THR A 54 -8.08 -25.55 7.56
C THR A 54 -7.93 -25.36 6.05
N ALA A 55 -7.09 -26.18 5.41
CA ALA A 55 -6.97 -26.19 3.96
C ALA A 55 -8.24 -26.76 3.29
N GLU A 56 -8.88 -27.73 3.95
CA GLU A 56 -10.11 -28.40 3.50
C GLU A 56 -11.36 -27.57 3.77
N GLU A 57 -11.35 -26.77 4.85
CA GLU A 57 -12.45 -25.91 5.28
C GLU A 57 -11.95 -24.47 5.50
N PRO A 58 -11.69 -23.71 4.42
CA PRO A 58 -11.12 -22.38 4.55
C PRO A 58 -12.12 -21.39 5.15
N GLN A 59 -11.62 -20.57 6.08
CA GLN A 59 -12.35 -19.48 6.70
C GLN A 59 -11.56 -18.18 6.53
N TRP A 60 -11.91 -17.42 5.49
CA TRP A 60 -11.23 -16.16 5.18
C TRP A 60 -11.78 -15.03 6.02
N ARG A 61 -10.92 -14.38 6.80
CA ARG A 61 -11.26 -13.24 7.66
C ARG A 61 -10.37 -12.05 7.34
N ASN A 62 -10.97 -10.86 7.20
CA ASN A 62 -10.23 -9.65 6.88
C ASN A 62 -9.64 -9.02 8.14
N TRP A 63 -8.33 -9.19 8.33
CA TRP A 63 -7.68 -8.82 9.59
C TRP A 63 -7.64 -7.32 9.89
N LEU A 64 -7.98 -6.45 8.92
CA LEU A 64 -8.11 -5.01 9.13
C LEU A 64 -9.40 -4.61 9.86
N VAL A 65 -10.46 -5.41 9.78
CA VAL A 65 -11.81 -5.03 10.27
C VAL A 65 -12.39 -5.97 11.32
N GLU A 66 -11.85 -7.18 11.43
CA GLU A 66 -12.33 -8.18 12.38
C GLU A 66 -11.98 -7.79 13.81
N ASP A 67 -12.98 -7.72 14.70
CA ASP A 67 -12.85 -7.10 16.03
C ASP A 67 -11.76 -7.74 16.92
N ASP A 68 -11.47 -9.03 16.72
CA ASP A 68 -10.46 -9.80 17.45
C ASP A 68 -9.06 -9.78 16.78
N MET A 69 -8.86 -8.97 15.73
CA MET A 69 -7.60 -8.85 14.99
C MET A 69 -6.96 -7.46 15.13
N LEU A 70 -6.68 -6.73 14.03
CA LEU A 70 -6.06 -5.40 14.12
C LEU A 70 -6.85 -4.43 15.01
N PRO A 71 -8.19 -4.37 14.95
CA PRO A 71 -9.00 -3.62 15.91
C PRO A 71 -8.73 -3.96 17.38
N ALA A 72 -8.47 -5.22 17.75
CA ALA A 72 -8.13 -5.58 19.15
C ALA A 72 -6.74 -5.04 19.56
N VAL A 73 -5.79 -5.01 18.62
CA VAL A 73 -4.43 -4.50 18.86
C VAL A 73 -4.40 -2.97 18.90
N ALA A 74 -5.20 -2.32 18.06
CA ALA A 74 -5.26 -0.87 17.89
C ALA A 74 -6.70 -0.35 18.04
N PRO A 75 -7.30 -0.42 19.25
CA PRO A 75 -8.72 -0.16 19.46
C PRO A 75 -9.14 1.27 19.11
N ASN A 76 -8.26 2.25 19.30
CA ASN A 76 -8.51 3.67 19.01
C ASN A 76 -8.02 4.10 17.61
N ALA A 77 -7.66 3.15 16.74
CA ALA A 77 -7.22 3.47 15.39
C ALA A 77 -8.41 3.68 14.44
N ARG A 78 -8.28 4.68 13.58
CA ARG A 78 -9.02 4.73 12.32
C ARG A 78 -8.29 3.88 11.29
N ILE A 79 -8.96 2.87 10.75
CA ILE A 79 -8.38 1.94 9.79
C ILE A 79 -8.96 2.22 8.41
N MET A 80 -8.07 2.44 7.46
CA MET A 80 -8.39 2.77 6.07
C MET A 80 -7.65 1.83 5.14
N ARG A 81 -8.16 1.71 3.92
CA ARG A 81 -7.42 1.13 2.80
C ARG A 81 -7.39 2.10 1.64
N TYR A 82 -6.36 2.03 0.82
CA TYR A 82 -6.29 2.74 -0.45
C TYR A 82 -6.26 1.73 -1.59
N GLY A 83 -7.23 1.84 -2.50
CA GLY A 83 -7.31 1.01 -3.69
C GLY A 83 -6.81 1.76 -4.92
N TYR A 84 -6.08 1.08 -5.79
CA TYR A 84 -5.70 1.57 -7.11
C TYR A 84 -5.82 0.44 -8.14
N LEU A 85 -6.01 0.80 -9.40
CA LEU A 85 -6.14 -0.19 -10.47
C LEU A 85 -4.88 -0.26 -11.34
N PRO A 86 -4.48 -1.46 -11.79
CA PRO A 86 -3.35 -1.64 -12.68
C PRO A 86 -3.58 -1.02 -14.06
N HIS A 87 -4.82 -0.78 -14.49
CA HIS A 87 -5.10 -0.26 -15.83
C HIS A 87 -4.54 1.16 -16.06
N TRP A 88 -4.06 1.86 -15.02
CA TRP A 88 -3.32 3.11 -15.23
C TRP A 88 -1.88 2.86 -15.71
N LEU A 89 -1.35 1.63 -15.62
CA LEU A 89 -0.07 1.26 -16.23
C LEU A 89 -0.14 1.22 -17.75
N ASP A 90 -1.31 1.03 -18.35
CA ASP A 90 -1.47 1.18 -19.81
C ASP A 90 -2.15 2.52 -20.09
N PRO A 91 -1.47 3.53 -20.69
CA PRO A 91 -0.21 3.52 -21.43
C PRO A 91 1.01 4.11 -20.67
N MET A 92 0.97 4.21 -19.34
CA MET A 92 1.99 4.91 -18.55
C MET A 92 3.23 4.06 -18.29
N LYS A 93 4.40 4.70 -18.21
CA LYS A 93 5.58 4.01 -17.66
C LYS A 93 5.40 3.77 -16.17
N MET A 94 6.04 2.71 -15.64
CA MET A 94 5.96 2.33 -14.22
C MET A 94 6.22 3.51 -13.27
N ARG A 95 7.27 4.28 -13.54
CA ARG A 95 7.62 5.49 -12.78
C ARG A 95 6.50 6.52 -12.74
N GLU A 96 5.85 6.78 -13.87
CA GLU A 96 4.75 7.74 -13.99
C GLU A 96 3.53 7.24 -13.24
N PHE A 97 3.20 5.94 -13.39
CA PHE A 97 2.12 5.30 -12.64
C PHE A 97 2.34 5.43 -11.12
N ILE A 98 3.51 5.07 -10.60
CA ILE A 98 3.84 5.20 -9.16
C ILE A 98 3.66 6.64 -8.70
N ALA A 99 4.16 7.62 -9.46
CA ALA A 99 4.04 9.03 -9.11
C ALA A 99 2.58 9.50 -9.06
N ILE A 100 1.77 9.11 -10.04
CA ILE A 100 0.35 9.48 -10.11
C ILE A 100 -0.46 8.85 -8.98
N VAL A 101 -0.26 7.56 -8.70
CA VAL A 101 -0.96 6.88 -7.61
C VAL A 101 -0.54 7.47 -6.27
N ALA A 102 0.75 7.75 -6.08
CA ALA A 102 1.26 8.40 -4.87
C ALA A 102 0.63 9.78 -4.65
N GLU A 103 0.54 10.62 -5.69
CA GLU A 103 -0.09 11.94 -5.57
C GLU A 103 -1.60 11.81 -5.28
N LYS A 104 -2.32 10.89 -5.93
CA LYS A 104 -3.74 10.65 -5.64
C LYS A 104 -3.94 10.13 -4.20
N LEU A 105 -3.05 9.30 -3.69
CA LEU A 105 -3.04 8.88 -2.29
C LEU A 105 -2.86 10.08 -1.36
N LEU A 106 -1.89 10.96 -1.63
CA LEU A 106 -1.65 12.18 -0.85
C LEU A 106 -2.86 13.11 -0.85
N ILE A 107 -3.51 13.32 -2.00
CA ILE A 107 -4.74 14.12 -2.12
C ILE A 107 -5.84 13.54 -1.23
N ALA A 108 -6.08 12.23 -1.33
CA ALA A 108 -7.12 11.57 -0.54
C ALA A 108 -6.83 11.64 0.97
N LEU A 109 -5.57 11.42 1.37
CA LEU A 109 -5.15 11.55 2.77
C LEU A 109 -5.30 12.97 3.29
N LYS A 110 -4.89 13.98 2.51
CA LYS A 110 -5.03 15.39 2.88
C LYS A 110 -6.49 15.76 3.13
N GLN A 111 -7.40 15.27 2.29
CA GLN A 111 -8.83 15.48 2.48
C GLN A 111 -9.33 14.78 3.75
N GLN A 112 -9.00 13.50 3.93
CA GLN A 112 -9.45 12.68 5.07
C GLN A 112 -8.87 13.13 6.43
N ARG A 113 -7.72 13.82 6.40
CA ARG A 113 -7.00 14.33 7.57
C ARG A 113 -7.08 15.85 7.70
N LYS A 114 -7.97 16.53 6.96
CA LYS A 114 -8.07 18.00 6.97
C LYS A 114 -8.16 18.61 8.38
N ASN A 115 -8.89 17.96 9.29
CA ASN A 115 -9.10 18.43 10.66
C ASN A 115 -8.06 17.88 11.66
N ALA A 116 -7.21 16.94 11.23
CA ALA A 116 -6.18 16.32 12.06
C ALA A 116 -4.93 15.96 11.21
N PRO A 117 -4.28 16.95 10.57
CA PRO A 117 -3.20 16.69 9.62
C PRO A 117 -1.99 16.02 10.27
N PHE A 118 -1.79 16.26 11.57
CA PHE A 118 -0.68 15.74 12.37
C PHE A 118 -1.05 14.52 13.22
N ARG A 119 -2.19 13.86 12.98
CA ARG A 119 -2.48 12.59 13.66
C ARG A 119 -1.40 11.56 13.30
N PRO A 120 -0.83 10.79 14.24
CA PRO A 120 0.07 9.69 13.93
C PRO A 120 -0.44 8.83 12.77
N LEU A 121 0.43 8.57 11.80
CA LEU A 121 0.13 7.82 10.58
C LEU A 121 0.98 6.55 10.53
N VAL A 122 0.34 5.42 10.24
CA VAL A 122 1.00 4.14 9.94
C VAL A 122 0.55 3.70 8.56
N PHE A 123 1.52 3.29 7.75
CA PHE A 123 1.26 2.61 6.49
C PHE A 123 1.52 1.11 6.63
N VAL A 124 0.60 0.32 6.10
CA VAL A 124 0.79 -1.11 5.89
C VAL A 124 0.70 -1.33 4.39
N ALA A 125 1.76 -1.83 3.77
CA ALA A 125 1.78 -2.01 2.32
C ALA A 125 2.31 -3.38 1.91
N HIS A 126 1.73 -3.92 0.85
CA HIS A 126 2.11 -5.20 0.26
C HIS A 126 2.61 -4.97 -1.18
N GLY A 127 3.72 -5.63 -1.53
CA GLY A 127 4.37 -5.57 -2.85
C GLY A 127 4.50 -4.15 -3.42
N PHE A 128 3.91 -3.94 -4.60
CA PHE A 128 3.93 -2.68 -5.32
C PHE A 128 3.30 -1.51 -4.56
N GLY A 129 2.36 -1.80 -3.65
CA GLY A 129 1.76 -0.82 -2.76
C GLY A 129 2.81 -0.09 -1.90
N GLY A 130 3.92 -0.76 -1.58
CA GLY A 130 5.02 -0.14 -0.84
C GLY A 130 5.73 0.93 -1.64
N LEU A 131 5.97 0.72 -2.93
CA LEU A 131 6.60 1.70 -3.82
C LEU A 131 5.77 3.00 -3.88
N ILE A 132 4.45 2.86 -3.95
CA ILE A 132 3.51 3.99 -3.90
C ILE A 132 3.67 4.76 -2.59
N VAL A 133 3.72 4.07 -1.46
CA VAL A 133 3.89 4.70 -0.14
C VAL A 133 5.25 5.39 -0.01
N LEU A 134 6.33 4.75 -0.45
CA LEU A 134 7.67 5.35 -0.44
C LEU A 134 7.70 6.64 -1.26
N LYS A 135 7.15 6.61 -2.48
CA LYS A 135 7.07 7.80 -3.32
C LYS A 135 6.20 8.89 -2.70
N ALA A 136 5.05 8.53 -2.13
CA ALA A 136 4.15 9.49 -1.45
C ALA A 136 4.85 10.17 -0.26
N LEU A 137 5.60 9.41 0.54
CA LEU A 137 6.34 9.94 1.67
C LEU A 137 7.44 10.90 1.23
N LEU A 138 8.22 10.56 0.20
CA LEU A 138 9.26 11.46 -0.32
C LEU A 138 8.67 12.76 -0.89
N VAL A 139 7.57 12.67 -1.65
CA VAL A 139 6.86 13.86 -2.15
C VAL A 139 6.31 14.72 -1.01
N ALA A 140 5.82 14.10 0.06
CA ALA A 140 5.36 14.81 1.24
C ALA A 140 6.49 15.48 2.05
N GLU A 141 7.70 14.91 2.00
CA GLU A 141 8.89 15.49 2.61
C GLU A 141 9.38 16.72 1.84
N GLU A 142 9.32 16.68 0.51
CA GLU A 142 9.72 17.79 -0.37
C GLU A 142 8.82 19.03 -0.21
N ASP A 143 7.53 18.83 0.08
CA ASP A 143 6.55 19.92 0.25
C ASP A 143 5.66 19.69 1.49
N PRO A 144 6.18 19.93 2.71
CA PRO A 144 5.44 19.73 3.95
C PRO A 144 4.25 20.70 4.12
N GLU A 145 4.27 21.85 3.44
CA GLU A 145 3.17 22.81 3.45
C GLU A 145 1.97 22.28 2.64
N LYS A 146 2.23 21.67 1.48
CA LYS A 146 1.19 21.00 0.69
C LYS A 146 0.72 19.72 1.38
N TRP A 147 1.60 18.98 2.05
CA TRP A 147 1.32 17.66 2.62
C TRP A 147 1.59 17.57 4.14
N PRO A 148 0.90 18.38 4.95
CA PRO A 148 1.22 18.53 6.36
C PRO A 148 1.04 17.21 7.13
N GLY A 149 2.06 16.84 7.89
CA GLY A 149 2.07 15.68 8.78
C GLY A 149 2.15 14.31 8.08
N VAL A 150 2.16 14.23 6.75
CA VAL A 150 2.23 12.93 6.08
C VAL A 150 3.60 12.28 6.27
N PHE A 151 4.69 13.01 6.05
CA PHE A 151 6.04 12.48 6.28
C PHE A 151 6.43 12.56 7.77
N SER A 152 6.36 13.76 8.36
CA SER A 152 6.86 14.03 9.72
C SER A 152 6.09 13.33 10.84
N TRP A 153 4.83 12.96 10.61
CA TRP A 153 4.02 12.20 11.57
C TRP A 153 3.72 10.78 11.10
N ASN A 154 4.40 10.29 10.05
CA ASN A 154 4.42 8.86 9.80
C ASN A 154 5.36 8.16 10.79
N THR A 155 4.75 7.47 11.74
CA THR A 155 5.43 6.81 12.86
C THR A 155 5.96 5.43 12.50
N SER A 156 5.35 4.77 11.52
CA SER A 156 5.74 3.41 11.12
C SER A 156 5.32 3.09 9.68
N LEU A 157 6.10 2.19 9.08
CA LEU A 157 5.87 1.62 7.77
C LEU A 157 6.07 0.10 7.86
N VAL A 158 4.99 -0.67 7.68
CA VAL A 158 5.01 -2.13 7.64
C VAL A 158 4.93 -2.57 6.18
N LEU A 159 5.94 -3.30 5.71
CA LEU A 159 6.10 -3.70 4.32
C LEU A 159 6.12 -5.23 4.21
N PHE A 160 5.25 -5.77 3.35
CA PHE A 160 5.18 -7.20 3.03
C PHE A 160 5.59 -7.44 1.58
N ASP A 161 6.37 -8.50 1.32
CA ASP A 161 6.76 -8.96 -0.02
C ASP A 161 7.30 -7.86 -0.94
N MET A 162 8.14 -6.98 -0.39
CA MET A 162 8.80 -5.94 -1.17
C MET A 162 9.92 -6.54 -2.02
N PRO A 163 9.99 -6.21 -3.31
CA PRO A 163 10.90 -6.88 -4.22
C PRO A 163 12.39 -6.48 -4.11
N PHE A 164 12.80 -5.92 -2.97
CA PHE A 164 14.16 -5.38 -2.77
C PHE A 164 14.85 -5.87 -1.48
N ARG A 165 14.32 -6.90 -0.81
CA ARG A 165 14.98 -7.51 0.37
C ARG A 165 15.61 -8.86 0.06
N GLY A 166 16.92 -8.85 -0.23
CA GLY A 166 17.76 -10.05 -0.30
C GLY A 166 17.35 -11.03 -1.40
N ALA A 167 17.63 -12.33 -1.21
CA ALA A 167 17.32 -13.37 -2.20
C ALA A 167 15.82 -13.50 -2.50
N GLN A 168 14.95 -13.20 -1.53
CA GLN A 168 13.51 -13.13 -1.75
C GLN A 168 13.17 -12.03 -2.76
N GLY A 169 13.77 -10.84 -2.62
CA GLY A 169 13.48 -9.68 -3.47
C GLY A 169 13.62 -9.98 -4.97
N MET A 170 14.61 -10.79 -5.36
CA MET A 170 14.79 -11.23 -6.76
C MET A 170 13.59 -12.02 -7.27
N GLU A 171 13.10 -12.99 -6.49
CA GLU A 171 11.90 -13.77 -6.84
C GLU A 171 10.67 -12.86 -6.99
N GLN A 172 10.48 -11.88 -6.09
CA GLN A 172 9.35 -10.95 -6.22
C GLN A 172 9.50 -10.03 -7.44
N MET A 173 10.73 -9.70 -7.84
CA MET A 173 10.97 -8.90 -9.04
C MET A 173 10.69 -9.69 -10.31
N GLU A 174 11.12 -10.96 -10.37
CA GLU A 174 10.75 -11.90 -11.44
C GLU A 174 9.23 -12.08 -11.54
N ASN A 175 8.53 -12.16 -10.40
CA ASN A 175 7.06 -12.26 -10.38
C ASN A 175 6.38 -10.99 -10.90
N LEU A 176 6.94 -9.82 -10.60
CA LEU A 176 6.45 -8.54 -11.10
C LEU A 176 6.69 -8.43 -12.62
N GLU A 177 7.88 -8.81 -13.09
CA GLU A 177 8.21 -8.90 -14.52
C GLU A 177 7.23 -9.82 -15.25
N ALA A 178 7.04 -11.04 -14.75
CA ALA A 178 6.11 -12.01 -15.33
C ALA A 178 4.65 -11.50 -15.33
N TRP A 179 4.22 -10.83 -14.26
CA TRP A 179 2.88 -10.25 -14.20
C TRP A 179 2.71 -9.13 -15.23
N LEU A 180 3.71 -8.26 -15.40
CA LEU A 180 3.69 -7.20 -16.39
C LEU A 180 3.63 -7.78 -17.81
N GLU A 181 4.50 -8.75 -18.10
CA GLU A 181 4.56 -9.41 -19.41
C GLU A 181 3.24 -10.08 -19.77
N TYR A 182 2.63 -10.79 -18.82
CA TYR A 182 1.32 -11.42 -19.01
C TYR A 182 0.22 -10.38 -19.37
N HIS A 183 0.33 -9.16 -18.87
CA HIS A 183 -0.59 -8.06 -19.17
C HIS A 183 -0.14 -7.18 -20.34
N GLY A 184 0.87 -7.61 -21.12
CA GLY A 184 1.32 -6.90 -22.31
C GLY A 184 2.29 -5.74 -22.04
N HIS A 185 2.86 -5.68 -20.84
CA HIS A 185 3.84 -4.67 -20.43
C HIS A 185 5.23 -5.28 -20.32
N GLN A 186 6.24 -4.55 -20.78
CA GLN A 186 7.63 -4.95 -20.59
C GLN A 186 8.27 -4.10 -19.50
N MET A 187 8.85 -4.72 -18.49
CA MET A 187 9.68 -4.01 -17.52
C MET A 187 10.98 -3.56 -18.19
N MET A 188 11.33 -2.29 -18.04
CA MET A 188 12.57 -1.73 -18.58
C MET A 188 13.66 -1.78 -17.51
N HIS A 189 14.93 -1.89 -17.90
CA HIS A 189 16.04 -1.79 -16.95
C HIS A 189 16.00 -0.47 -16.13
N SER A 190 15.54 0.61 -16.77
CA SER A 190 15.33 1.90 -16.10
C SER A 190 14.26 1.88 -15.01
N ASP A 191 13.30 0.94 -15.07
CA ASP A 191 12.29 0.78 -14.02
C ASP A 191 12.90 0.10 -12.78
N ILE A 192 13.79 -0.86 -12.98
CA ILE A 192 14.56 -1.52 -11.91
C ILE A 192 15.47 -0.49 -11.21
N ASP A 193 16.24 0.28 -11.98
CA ASP A 193 17.08 1.35 -11.44
C ASP A 193 16.28 2.37 -10.64
N TYR A 194 15.10 2.76 -11.15
CA TYR A 194 14.20 3.68 -10.48
C TYR A 194 13.69 3.11 -9.14
N ILE A 195 13.30 1.84 -9.09
CA ILE A 195 12.86 1.18 -7.86
C ILE A 195 13.98 1.19 -6.82
N HIS A 196 15.21 0.83 -7.22
CA HIS A 196 16.37 0.86 -6.32
C HIS A 196 16.65 2.27 -5.77
N ASP A 197 16.69 3.28 -6.65
CA ASP A 197 16.91 4.67 -6.26
C ASP A 197 15.82 5.18 -5.30
N LEU A 198 14.56 4.82 -5.54
CA LEU A 198 13.43 5.19 -4.68
C LEU A 198 13.61 4.64 -3.26
N VAL A 199 13.98 3.36 -3.13
CA VAL A 199 14.18 2.68 -1.86
C VAL A 199 15.40 3.25 -1.11
N ASP A 200 16.50 3.46 -1.83
CA ASP A 200 17.73 4.02 -1.26
C ASP A 200 17.55 5.45 -0.77
N THR A 201 16.87 6.27 -1.57
CA THR A 201 16.56 7.66 -1.24
C THR A 201 15.71 7.72 0.03
N PHE A 202 14.62 6.95 0.08
CA PHE A 202 13.79 6.88 1.28
C PHE A 202 14.57 6.39 2.51
N SER A 203 15.41 5.37 2.34
CA SER A 203 16.21 4.80 3.44
C SER A 203 17.26 5.78 3.98
N LYS A 204 17.80 6.67 3.14
CA LYS A 204 18.68 7.77 3.58
C LYS A 204 17.87 8.78 4.41
N LYS A 205 16.76 9.27 3.85
CA LYS A 205 15.89 10.27 4.49
C LYS A 205 15.32 9.85 5.85
N ARG A 206 15.08 8.55 6.07
CA ARG A 206 14.58 8.04 7.36
C ARG A 206 15.64 7.90 8.46
N ARG A 207 16.93 7.95 8.10
CA ARG A 207 18.03 7.84 9.05
C ARG A 207 18.49 9.21 9.59
N ASP A 208 18.11 10.28 8.91
CA ASP A 208 18.39 11.67 9.26
C ASP A 208 17.31 12.23 10.20
#